data_AF-A0A1B6KZG7-F1
#
_entry.id   AF-A0A1B6KZG7-F1
#
_cell.length_a   1.000
_cell.length_b   1.000
_cell.length_c   1.000
_cell.angle_alpha   90.00
_cell.angle_beta   90.00
_cell.angle_gamma   90.00
#
_symmetry.space_group_name_H-M   'P 1'
#
loop_
_entity.id
_entity.type
_entity.pdbx_description
1 polymer ?
#
loop_
_entity_poly.entity_id
_entity_poly.type
_entity_poly.pdbx_seq_one_letter_code
_entity_poly.pdbx_strand_id
1 'polypeptide(L)'
;TLISKQEYDKNQQWLCPVCTGEGESGLSVVTQAAAGDKIKPTDIHDLMNEMRDFRREMKEINSDVRNNLEKYSEWIIDNGNKIEEVGKQVREIKEDISYLYQENTNLRKTVQELTNKTNFLEQASKENVIEINGIPRKEKEDLLNVISRVSVAIGFEFQPNMIDNCYRYRTAAGAEGRPGGI
;
A
#
# COMPACT_ATOMS: atom_id res chain seq x y z
N THR A 1 23.61 -14.33 23.00
CA THR A 1 24.47 -15.37 23.60
C THR A 1 23.89 -16.71 23.19
N LEU A 2 24.51 -17.34 22.21
CA LEU A 2 24.07 -18.60 21.61
C LEU A 2 24.46 -19.74 22.56
N ILE A 3 23.47 -20.41 23.15
CA ILE A 3 23.71 -21.63 23.92
C ILE A 3 24.01 -22.73 22.89
N SER A 4 25.16 -23.37 23.06
CA SER A 4 25.64 -24.39 22.15
C SER A 4 24.79 -25.66 22.26
N LYS A 5 24.62 -26.37 21.15
CA LYS A 5 23.84 -27.61 21.01
C LYS A 5 24.36 -28.78 21.90
N GLN A 6 25.45 -28.58 22.65
CA GLN A 6 26.09 -29.58 23.49
C GLN A 6 25.69 -29.50 24.98
N GLU A 7 24.97 -28.47 25.42
CA GLU A 7 24.52 -28.34 26.83
C GLU A 7 23.14 -28.93 27.11
N TYR A 8 22.39 -29.36 26.09
CA TYR A 8 21.04 -29.94 26.25
C TYR A 8 21.04 -31.47 26.50
N ASP A 9 22.18 -32.14 26.32
CA ASP A 9 22.26 -33.62 26.27
C ASP A 9 22.95 -34.27 27.48
N LYS A 10 22.90 -33.62 28.66
CA LYS A 10 23.35 -34.24 29.92
C LYS A 10 22.16 -34.53 30.84
N ASN A 11 21.85 -35.82 30.93
CA ASN A 11 21.10 -36.47 32.01
C ASN A 11 19.58 -36.23 32.13
N GLN A 12 18.80 -36.52 31.10
CA GLN A 12 17.43 -36.99 31.31
C GLN A 12 17.11 -38.19 30.40
N GLN A 13 17.52 -39.38 30.83
CA GLN A 13 16.81 -40.60 30.41
C GLN A 13 15.38 -40.49 30.94
N TRP A 14 14.41 -40.30 30.04
CA TRP A 14 13.01 -40.34 30.41
C TRP A 14 12.68 -41.76 30.87
N LEU A 15 12.37 -41.90 32.16
CA LEU A 15 11.93 -43.15 32.77
C LEU A 15 10.40 -43.13 32.85
N CYS A 16 9.76 -44.16 32.31
CA CYS A 16 8.32 -44.32 32.37
C CYS A 16 7.87 -44.44 33.84
N PRO A 17 7.01 -43.54 34.36
CA PRO A 17 6.57 -43.56 35.76
C PRO A 17 5.82 -44.82 36.18
N VAL A 18 5.27 -45.57 35.20
CA VAL A 18 4.53 -46.82 35.42
C VAL A 18 5.49 -48.00 35.58
N CYS A 19 6.70 -47.90 35.04
CA CYS A 19 7.68 -49.00 35.00
C CYS A 19 8.67 -49.02 36.18
N THR A 20 8.80 -47.91 36.92
CA THR A 20 9.84 -47.74 37.96
C THR A 20 9.31 -47.62 39.39
N GLY A 21 8.02 -47.84 39.62
CA GLY A 21 7.45 -47.94 40.97
C GLY A 21 7.57 -49.35 41.54
N GLU A 22 8.21 -49.48 42.71
CA GLU A 22 8.26 -50.73 43.46
C GLU A 22 6.84 -51.16 43.90
N GLY A 23 6.39 -52.29 43.35
CA GLY A 23 5.48 -53.24 44.01
C GLY A 23 4.02 -52.83 44.15
N GLU A 24 3.19 -53.26 43.20
CA GLU A 24 2.12 -54.22 43.48
C GLU A 24 1.67 -54.87 42.17
N SER A 25 1.61 -56.21 42.19
CA SER A 25 1.02 -57.04 41.15
C SER A 25 1.67 -56.94 39.77
N GLY A 26 2.87 -57.50 39.65
CA GLY A 26 3.21 -58.16 38.41
C GLY A 26 2.05 -59.10 38.07
N LEU A 27 1.32 -58.82 36.99
CA LEU A 27 0.51 -59.83 36.34
C LEU A 27 1.52 -60.84 35.76
N SER A 28 2.03 -61.70 36.64
CA SER A 28 2.36 -63.06 36.26
C SER A 28 1.05 -63.56 35.67
N VAL A 29 0.95 -63.51 34.35
CA VAL A 29 0.13 -64.45 33.63
C VAL A 29 0.73 -65.79 34.00
N VAL A 30 0.23 -66.34 35.11
CA VAL A 30 0.30 -67.77 35.35
C VAL A 30 -0.45 -68.34 34.17
N THR A 31 0.31 -68.73 33.14
CA THR A 31 -0.19 -69.62 32.13
C THR A 31 -0.44 -70.93 32.87
N GLN A 32 -1.63 -71.05 33.45
CA GLN A 32 -2.22 -72.37 33.60
C GLN A 32 -2.28 -72.90 32.18
N ALA A 33 -1.34 -73.79 31.85
CA ALA A 33 -1.45 -74.63 30.67
C ALA A 33 -2.68 -75.53 30.89
N ALA A 34 -3.86 -74.95 30.68
CA ALA A 34 -5.01 -75.70 30.24
C ALA A 34 -4.59 -76.45 28.98
N ALA A 35 -4.93 -77.73 28.94
CA ALA A 35 -4.63 -78.67 27.87
C ALA A 35 -4.52 -77.97 26.51
N GLY A 36 -3.34 -78.10 25.87
CA GLY A 36 -2.98 -77.34 24.69
C GLY A 36 -4.10 -77.33 23.65
N ASP A 37 -4.78 -76.19 23.54
CA ASP A 37 -5.58 -75.85 22.38
C ASP A 37 -4.59 -75.73 21.23
N LYS A 38 -4.53 -76.78 20.42
CA LYS A 38 -3.76 -76.78 19.18
C LYS A 38 -4.28 -75.59 18.37
N ILE A 39 -3.42 -74.63 18.09
CA ILE A 39 -3.67 -73.53 17.14
C ILE A 39 -4.40 -74.16 15.96
N LYS A 40 -5.66 -73.78 15.76
CA LYS A 40 -6.44 -74.39 14.69
C LYS A 40 -5.82 -73.88 13.38
N PRO A 41 -5.71 -74.72 12.34
CA PRO A 41 -5.20 -74.27 11.04
C PRO A 41 -5.92 -73.03 10.48
N THR A 42 -7.16 -72.77 10.96
CA THR A 42 -7.96 -71.58 10.67
C THR A 42 -7.36 -70.30 11.26
N ASP A 43 -6.78 -70.30 12.45
CA ASP A 43 -6.30 -69.08 13.13
C ASP A 43 -5.03 -68.51 12.47
N ILE A 44 -4.18 -69.39 11.94
CA ILE A 44 -3.01 -69.01 11.14
C ILE A 44 -3.46 -68.49 9.77
N HIS A 45 -4.51 -69.07 9.20
CA HIS A 45 -5.07 -68.63 7.93
C HIS A 45 -5.70 -67.23 8.05
N ASP A 46 -6.40 -66.95 9.14
CA ASP A 46 -7.00 -65.65 9.42
C ASP A 46 -5.93 -64.58 9.65
N LEU A 47 -4.88 -64.87 10.42
CA LEU A 47 -3.72 -63.98 10.56
C LEU A 47 -3.02 -63.71 9.22
N MET A 48 -2.87 -64.73 8.36
CA MET A 48 -2.31 -64.55 7.02
C MET A 48 -3.19 -63.68 6.12
N ASN A 49 -4.51 -63.73 6.29
CA ASN A 49 -5.46 -62.87 5.58
C ASN A 49 -5.38 -61.43 6.08
N GLU A 50 -5.35 -61.19 7.39
CA GLU A 50 -5.13 -59.86 7.97
C GLU A 50 -3.78 -59.26 7.56
N MET A 51 -2.71 -60.06 7.55
CA MET A 51 -1.40 -59.61 7.06
C MET A 51 -1.40 -59.25 5.57
N ARG A 52 -2.24 -59.92 4.76
CA ARG A 52 -2.43 -59.58 3.34
C ARG A 52 -3.21 -58.28 3.17
N ASP A 53 -4.25 -58.09 3.97
CA ASP A 53 -5.06 -56.87 3.97
C ASP A 53 -4.25 -55.67 4.44
N PHE A 54 -3.50 -55.81 5.54
CA PHE A 54 -2.56 -54.79 6.02
C PHE A 54 -1.51 -54.45 4.97
N ARG A 55 -0.97 -55.44 4.25
CA ARG A 55 -0.01 -55.20 3.16
C ARG A 55 -0.64 -54.45 1.99
N ARG A 56 -1.92 -54.69 1.69
CA ARG A 56 -2.67 -53.96 0.66
C ARG A 56 -2.88 -52.51 1.09
N GLU A 57 -3.37 -52.28 2.29
CA GLU A 57 -3.58 -50.94 2.86
C GLU A 57 -2.27 -50.15 2.93
N MET A 58 -1.18 -50.77 3.39
CA MET A 58 0.14 -50.12 3.41
C MET A 58 0.64 -49.76 2.01
N LYS A 59 0.29 -50.53 0.97
CA LYS A 59 0.63 -50.19 -0.41
C LYS A 59 -0.19 -48.99 -0.91
N GLU A 60 -1.47 -48.95 -0.56
CA GLU A 60 -2.36 -47.84 -0.89
C GLU A 60 -1.92 -46.54 -0.19
N ILE A 61 -1.65 -46.59 1.12
CA ILE A 61 -1.13 -45.45 1.88
C ILE A 61 0.18 -44.94 1.29
N ASN A 62 1.13 -45.83 0.97
CA ASN A 62 2.40 -45.41 0.36
C ASN A 62 2.20 -44.76 -1.02
N SER A 63 1.23 -45.24 -1.80
CA SER A 63 0.86 -44.63 -3.08
C SER A 63 0.28 -43.24 -2.87
N ASP A 64 -0.61 -43.07 -1.90
CA ASP A 64 -1.24 -41.78 -1.60
C ASP A 64 -0.24 -40.76 -1.06
N VAL A 65 0.66 -41.18 -0.16
CA VAL A 65 1.76 -40.33 0.34
C VAL A 65 2.64 -39.87 -0.82
N ARG A 66 2.98 -40.77 -1.74
CA ARG A 66 3.77 -40.42 -2.92
C ARG A 66 3.05 -39.38 -3.79
N ASN A 67 1.78 -39.63 -4.11
CA ASN A 67 0.98 -38.72 -4.94
C ASN A 67 0.82 -37.34 -4.28
N ASN A 68 0.63 -37.30 -2.97
CA ASN A 68 0.52 -36.05 -2.22
C ASN A 68 1.86 -35.29 -2.20
N LEU A 69 2.98 -36.00 -2.05
CA LEU A 69 4.32 -35.39 -2.09
C LEU A 69 4.62 -34.78 -3.47
N GLU A 70 4.26 -35.49 -4.55
CA GLU A 70 4.41 -34.97 -5.92
C GLU A 70 3.59 -33.67 -6.11
N LYS A 71 2.33 -33.65 -5.67
CA LYS A 71 1.48 -32.43 -5.70
C LYS A 71 2.05 -31.29 -4.86
N TYR A 72 2.54 -31.57 -3.66
CA TYR A 72 3.17 -30.53 -2.83
C TYR A 72 4.44 -29.98 -3.46
N SER A 73 5.25 -30.83 -4.11
CA SER A 73 6.41 -30.38 -4.87
C SER A 73 6.01 -29.44 -6.01
N GLU A 74 4.97 -29.78 -6.77
CA GLU A 74 4.44 -28.92 -7.83
C GLU A 74 3.94 -27.57 -7.28
N TRP A 75 3.19 -27.58 -6.19
CA TRP A 75 2.70 -26.36 -5.54
C TRP A 75 3.81 -25.48 -5.01
N ILE A 76 4.88 -26.05 -4.44
CA ILE A 76 6.03 -25.29 -3.98
C ILE A 76 6.70 -24.58 -5.15
N ILE A 77 6.87 -25.27 -6.28
CA ILE A 77 7.46 -24.69 -7.49
C ILE A 77 6.57 -23.56 -8.05
N ASP A 78 5.26 -23.81 -8.18
CA ASP A 78 4.31 -22.81 -8.67
C ASP A 78 4.25 -21.57 -7.77
N ASN A 79 4.23 -21.77 -6.45
CA ASN A 79 4.29 -20.66 -5.49
C ASN A 79 5.63 -19.92 -5.56
N GLY A 80 6.75 -20.62 -5.76
CA GLY A 80 8.05 -20.00 -5.99
C GLY A 80 8.03 -19.06 -7.20
N ASN A 81 7.50 -19.53 -8.33
CA ASN A 81 7.37 -18.73 -9.54
C ASN A 81 6.46 -17.50 -9.34
N LYS A 82 5.33 -17.66 -8.64
CA LYS A 82 4.42 -16.55 -8.34
C LYS A 82 5.06 -15.52 -7.42
N ILE A 83 5.83 -15.95 -6.43
CA ILE A 83 6.57 -15.04 -5.53
C ILE A 83 7.63 -14.26 -6.33
N GLU A 84 8.33 -14.91 -7.26
CA GLU A 84 9.30 -14.23 -8.11
C GLU A 84 8.64 -13.16 -9.01
N GLU A 85 7.52 -13.51 -9.64
CA GLU A 85 6.75 -12.59 -10.48
C GLU A 85 6.23 -11.39 -9.68
N VAL A 86 5.63 -11.63 -8.50
CA VAL A 86 5.23 -10.54 -7.60
C VAL A 86 6.43 -9.69 -7.20
N GLY A 87 7.58 -10.32 -6.93
CA GLY A 87 8.83 -9.61 -6.62
C GLY A 87 9.29 -8.71 -7.76
N LYS A 88 9.10 -9.12 -9.02
CA LYS A 88 9.39 -8.33 -10.21
C LYS A 88 8.43 -7.13 -10.33
N GLN A 89 7.13 -7.37 -10.24
CA GLN A 89 6.10 -6.31 -10.32
C GLN A 89 6.30 -5.26 -9.22
N VAL A 90 6.66 -5.67 -7.99
CA VAL A 90 6.95 -4.73 -6.91
C VAL A 90 8.17 -3.85 -7.21
N ARG A 91 9.19 -4.37 -7.91
CA ARG A 91 10.35 -3.56 -8.32
C ARG A 91 9.95 -2.54 -9.38
N GLU A 92 9.24 -2.96 -10.41
CA GLU A 92 8.75 -2.08 -11.48
C GLU A 92 7.87 -0.96 -10.92
N ILE A 93 6.90 -1.29 -10.05
CA ILE A 93 6.05 -0.30 -9.40
C ILE A 93 6.86 0.69 -8.56
N LYS A 94 7.92 0.23 -7.86
CA LYS A 94 8.78 1.14 -7.08
C LYS A 94 9.56 2.10 -7.97
N GLU A 95 10.05 1.63 -9.11
CA GLU A 95 10.75 2.45 -10.11
C GLU A 95 9.80 3.51 -10.69
N ASP A 96 8.60 3.09 -11.09
CA ASP A 96 7.55 3.99 -11.60
C ASP A 96 7.16 5.04 -10.56
N ILE A 97 6.96 4.64 -9.30
CA ILE A 97 6.66 5.57 -8.21
C ILE A 97 7.78 6.59 -8.06
N SER A 98 9.04 6.16 -8.06
CA SER A 98 10.20 7.06 -7.94
C SER A 98 10.25 8.06 -9.11
N TYR A 99 10.04 7.58 -10.34
CA TYR A 99 10.00 8.43 -11.53
C TYR A 99 8.86 9.45 -11.45
N LEU A 100 7.65 9.01 -11.12
CA LEU A 100 6.48 9.87 -11.01
C LEU A 100 6.64 10.93 -9.91
N TYR A 101 7.26 10.60 -8.78
CA TYR A 101 7.57 11.59 -7.73
C TYR A 101 8.54 12.67 -8.22
N GLN A 102 9.58 12.26 -8.94
CA GLN A 102 10.57 13.19 -9.49
C GLN A 102 9.91 14.12 -10.52
N GLU A 103 9.12 13.56 -11.43
CA GLU A 103 8.43 14.33 -12.47
C GLU A 103 7.40 15.28 -11.86
N ASN A 104 6.62 14.84 -10.87
CA ASN A 104 5.67 15.70 -10.19
C ASN A 104 6.36 16.88 -9.47
N THR A 105 7.53 16.63 -8.88
CA THR A 105 8.32 17.68 -8.22
C THR A 105 8.83 18.70 -9.23
N ASN A 106 9.34 18.25 -10.37
CA ASN A 106 9.79 19.11 -11.46
C ASN A 106 8.64 19.95 -12.01
N LEU A 107 7.49 19.33 -12.32
CA LEU A 107 6.32 20.02 -12.83
C LEU A 107 5.80 21.07 -11.85
N ARG A 108 5.74 20.76 -10.55
CA ARG A 108 5.35 21.75 -9.52
C ARG A 108 6.29 22.95 -9.50
N LYS A 109 7.60 22.72 -9.63
CA LYS A 109 8.59 23.78 -9.69
C LYS A 109 8.39 24.66 -10.92
N THR A 110 8.22 24.05 -12.10
CA THR A 110 7.96 24.79 -13.35
C THR A 110 6.66 25.59 -13.27
N VAL A 111 5.59 25.02 -12.71
CA VAL A 111 4.33 25.75 -12.48
C VAL A 111 4.57 26.95 -11.58
N GLN A 112 5.28 26.79 -10.47
CA GLN A 112 5.58 27.90 -9.56
C GLN A 112 6.40 29.01 -10.25
N GLU A 113 7.41 28.64 -11.03
CA GLU A 113 8.24 29.59 -11.79
C GLU A 113 7.40 30.35 -12.82
N LEU A 114 6.53 29.65 -13.55
CA LEU A 114 5.63 30.26 -14.52
C LEU A 114 4.61 31.18 -13.84
N THR A 115 4.04 30.78 -12.71
CA THR A 115 3.13 31.63 -11.92
C THR A 115 3.83 32.91 -11.46
N ASN A 116 5.06 32.80 -10.95
CA ASN A 116 5.84 33.97 -10.54
C ASN A 116 6.13 34.90 -11.73
N LYS A 117 6.47 34.32 -12.89
CA LYS A 117 6.70 35.09 -14.12
C LYS A 117 5.43 35.79 -14.60
N THR A 118 4.28 35.11 -14.58
CA THR A 118 2.98 35.71 -14.93
C THR A 118 2.67 36.87 -13.99
N ASN A 119 2.79 36.69 -12.67
CA ASN A 119 2.54 37.75 -11.70
C ASN A 119 3.46 38.96 -11.94
N PHE A 120 4.74 38.72 -12.22
CA PHE A 120 5.68 39.78 -12.55
C PHE A 120 5.27 40.53 -13.83
N LEU A 121 4.91 39.81 -14.89
CA LEU A 121 4.48 40.41 -16.15
C LEU A 121 3.18 41.19 -16.01
N GLU A 122 2.22 40.70 -15.21
CA GLU A 122 0.98 41.42 -14.91
C GLU A 122 1.24 42.71 -14.13
N GLN A 123 2.14 42.67 -13.14
CA GLN A 123 2.54 43.87 -12.40
C GLN A 123 3.29 44.86 -13.29
N ALA A 124 4.24 44.40 -14.10
CA ALA A 124 4.97 45.23 -15.05
C ALA A 124 4.03 45.87 -16.08
N SER A 125 3.01 45.13 -16.56
CA SER A 125 1.99 45.66 -17.46
C SER A 125 1.14 46.77 -16.82
N LYS A 126 1.10 46.86 -15.49
CA LYS A 126 0.34 47.85 -14.73
C LYS A 126 1.20 48.95 -14.11
N GLU A 127 2.51 48.97 -14.36
CA GLU A 127 3.45 49.91 -13.74
C GLU A 127 3.06 51.38 -13.98
N ASN A 128 2.50 51.69 -15.16
CA ASN A 128 2.05 53.02 -15.55
C ASN A 128 0.51 53.15 -15.59
N VAL A 129 -0.21 52.31 -14.84
CA VAL A 129 -1.68 52.34 -14.77
C VAL A 129 -2.12 52.86 -13.42
N ILE A 130 -3.01 53.85 -13.42
CA ILE A 130 -3.62 54.41 -12.21
C ILE A 130 -5.07 53.96 -12.16
N GLU A 131 -5.47 53.27 -11.09
CA GLU A 131 -6.87 52.87 -10.87
C GLU A 131 -7.56 53.87 -9.94
N ILE A 132 -8.67 54.46 -10.40
CA ILE A 132 -9.44 55.44 -9.64
C ILE A 132 -10.80 54.83 -9.25
N ASN A 133 -10.97 54.63 -7.95
CA ASN A 133 -12.15 54.01 -7.37
C ASN A 133 -13.09 55.04 -6.71
N GLY A 134 -14.36 54.68 -6.62
CA GLY A 134 -15.36 55.48 -5.88
C GLY A 134 -15.96 56.65 -6.65
N ILE A 135 -15.67 56.78 -7.95
CA ILE A 135 -16.29 57.79 -8.80
C ILE A 135 -17.64 57.28 -9.31
N PRO A 136 -18.77 57.94 -8.97
CA PRO A 136 -20.09 57.56 -9.45
C PRO A 136 -20.16 57.53 -10.98
N ARG A 137 -20.86 56.55 -11.54
CA ARG A 137 -21.04 56.40 -12.98
C ARG A 137 -22.16 57.32 -13.47
N LYS A 138 -21.93 58.03 -14.57
CA LYS A 138 -22.98 58.75 -15.32
C LYS A 138 -23.16 58.13 -16.69
N GLU A 139 -24.38 58.16 -17.23
CA GLU A 139 -24.60 57.76 -18.62
C GLU A 139 -23.89 58.73 -19.57
N LYS A 140 -23.21 58.20 -20.59
CA LYS A 140 -22.44 58.96 -21.58
C LYS A 140 -21.44 59.94 -20.96
N GLU A 141 -20.70 59.49 -19.97
CA GLU A 141 -19.68 60.32 -19.31
C GLU A 141 -18.43 60.51 -20.19
N ASP A 142 -17.81 61.68 -20.04
CA ASP A 142 -16.48 61.98 -20.57
C ASP A 142 -15.45 61.73 -19.48
N LEU A 143 -14.73 60.61 -19.59
CA LEU A 143 -13.76 60.20 -18.58
C LEU A 143 -12.55 61.14 -18.48
N LEU A 144 -12.14 61.80 -19.56
CA LEU A 144 -11.03 62.76 -19.54
C LEU A 144 -11.40 64.00 -18.70
N ASN A 145 -12.64 64.48 -18.84
CA ASN A 145 -13.15 65.58 -18.01
C ASN A 145 -13.26 65.17 -16.54
N VAL A 146 -13.70 63.93 -16.27
CA VAL A 146 -13.73 63.38 -14.90
C VAL A 146 -12.32 63.35 -14.30
N ILE A 147 -11.34 62.82 -15.02
CA ILE A 147 -9.94 62.78 -14.57
C ILE A 147 -9.39 64.18 -14.34
N SER A 148 -9.65 65.14 -15.24
CA SER A 148 -9.22 66.53 -15.07
C SER A 148 -9.76 67.16 -13.77
N ARG A 149 -11.02 66.89 -13.40
CA ARG A 149 -11.57 67.37 -12.12
C ARG A 149 -10.90 66.72 -10.91
N VAL A 150 -10.62 65.42 -11.00
CA VAL A 150 -9.90 64.68 -9.95
C VAL A 150 -8.47 65.21 -9.81
N SER A 151 -7.81 65.53 -10.92
CA SER A 151 -6.46 66.03 -10.97
C SER A 151 -6.33 67.38 -10.25
N VAL A 152 -7.26 68.30 -10.51
CA VAL A 152 -7.35 69.60 -9.82
C VAL A 152 -7.49 69.41 -8.31
N ALA A 153 -8.31 68.44 -7.86
CA ALA A 153 -8.49 68.16 -6.44
C ALA A 153 -7.22 67.60 -5.77
N ILE A 154 -6.38 66.87 -6.51
CA ILE A 154 -5.10 66.30 -6.03
C ILE A 154 -3.96 67.33 -6.13
N GLY A 155 -4.15 68.44 -6.86
CA GLY A 155 -3.14 69.47 -7.06
C GLY A 155 -2.13 69.13 -8.17
N PHE A 156 -2.48 68.22 -9.07
CA PHE A 156 -1.67 67.87 -10.24
C PHE A 156 -2.52 67.99 -11.50
N GLU A 157 -2.05 68.70 -12.52
CA GLU A 157 -2.81 68.89 -13.76
C GLU A 157 -2.40 67.86 -14.81
N PHE A 158 -3.31 66.93 -15.14
CA PHE A 158 -3.09 65.97 -16.24
C PHE A 158 -3.42 66.64 -17.57
N GLN A 159 -2.49 66.59 -18.51
CA GLN A 159 -2.77 66.95 -19.89
C GLN A 159 -3.30 65.73 -20.67
N PRO A 160 -4.22 65.90 -21.64
CA PRO A 160 -4.79 64.78 -22.39
C PRO A 160 -3.76 63.91 -23.11
N ASN A 161 -2.62 64.49 -23.52
CA ASN A 161 -1.52 63.77 -24.16
C ASN A 161 -0.67 62.92 -23.18
N MET A 162 -0.88 63.05 -21.87
CA MET A 162 -0.24 62.22 -20.85
C MET A 162 -1.01 60.91 -20.62
N ILE A 163 -2.22 60.78 -21.17
CA ILE A 163 -3.11 59.64 -20.99
C ILE A 163 -3.16 58.88 -22.31
N ASP A 164 -2.63 57.66 -22.31
CA ASP A 164 -2.67 56.79 -23.48
C ASP A 164 -4.06 56.15 -23.65
N ASN A 165 -4.58 55.56 -22.57
CA ASN A 165 -5.88 54.90 -22.56
C ASN A 165 -6.63 55.19 -21.26
N CYS A 166 -7.95 55.40 -21.36
CA CYS A 166 -8.81 55.62 -20.20
C CYS A 166 -10.18 54.96 -20.44
N TYR A 167 -10.58 54.08 -19.53
CA TYR A 167 -11.84 53.35 -19.62
C TYR A 167 -12.28 52.89 -18.24
N ARG A 168 -13.59 52.70 -18.04
CA ARG A 168 -14.07 52.04 -16.83
C ARG A 168 -13.95 50.53 -16.94
N TYR A 169 -13.49 49.89 -15.87
CA TYR A 169 -13.54 48.44 -15.75
C TYR A 169 -14.82 47.97 -15.04
N ARG A 170 -15.24 46.74 -15.32
CA ARG A 170 -16.45 46.16 -14.72
C ARG A 170 -16.23 45.91 -13.24
N THR A 171 -17.25 46.19 -12.44
CA THR A 171 -17.25 45.83 -11.03
C THR A 171 -17.13 44.31 -10.87
N ALA A 172 -16.34 43.86 -9.90
CA ALA A 172 -16.19 42.45 -9.59
C ALA A 172 -17.53 41.79 -9.22
N ALA A 173 -17.67 40.50 -9.52
CA ALA A 173 -18.85 39.73 -9.17
C ALA A 173 -19.10 39.79 -7.64
N GLY A 174 -20.31 40.19 -7.23
CA GLY A 174 -20.69 40.35 -5.82
C GLY A 174 -20.63 41.79 -5.28
N ALA A 175 -20.18 42.77 -6.06
CA ALA A 175 -20.17 44.19 -5.69
C ALA A 175 -21.36 44.96 -6.30
N GLU A 176 -22.57 44.42 -6.16
CA GLU A 176 -23.79 45.03 -6.69
C GLU A 176 -24.01 46.43 -6.07
N GLY A 177 -24.24 47.42 -6.93
CA GLY A 177 -24.41 48.82 -6.51
C GLY A 177 -23.13 49.66 -6.40
N ARG A 178 -21.92 49.08 -6.51
CA ARG A 178 -20.68 49.86 -6.59
C ARG A 178 -20.34 50.22 -8.04
N PRO A 179 -20.05 51.50 -8.36
CA PRO A 179 -19.58 51.87 -9.68
C PRO A 179 -18.22 51.21 -9.95
N GLY A 180 -18.02 50.75 -11.18
CA GLY A 180 -16.71 50.25 -11.63
C GLY A 180 -15.67 51.37 -11.62
N GLY A 181 -14.43 51.04 -11.27
CA GLY A 181 -13.32 51.98 -11.28
C GLY A 181 -12.99 52.46 -12.70
N ILE A 182 -12.29 53.59 -12.78
CA ILE A 182 -11.67 54.14 -14.00
C ILE A 182 -10.20 53.73 -14.02
#